data_AF-A0A1N6HS10-F1
#
_entry.id   AF-A0A1N6HS10-F1
#
_cell.length_a   1.000
_cell.length_b   1.000
_cell.length_c   1.000
_cell.angle_alpha   90.00
_cell.angle_beta   90.00
_cell.angle_gamma   90.00
#
_symmetry.space_group_name_H-M   'P 1'
#
loop_
_entity.id
_entity.type
_entity.pdbx_description
1 polymer ?
#
loop_
_entity_poly.entity_id
_entity_poly.type
_entity_poly.pdbx_seq_one_letter_code
_entity_poly.pdbx_strand_id
1 'polypeptide(L)'
;MRLFLGMVATSLLSLSSVGNVAHAETKVEIKGVHLCCGACEKGVVTALKGLDGVSQVSDRKQKTVTLTATNDQAAQTAIDALAAAGYHGDIASSTLSIKKETNVPTGKVKSLALTNLHNCCKSCGNAIQGAVKSVAGVSGNTVKPKEADFEVTGDFNAAEVVNALNAAGFHVQIKP
;
A
#
# COMPACT_ATOMS: atom_id res chain seq x y z
N MET A 1 69.25 41.02 18.19
CA MET A 1 69.02 40.85 16.74
C MET A 1 68.29 39.52 16.58
N ARG A 2 66.94 39.48 16.54
CA ARG A 2 66.15 39.43 15.30
C ARG A 2 66.67 38.29 14.39
N LEU A 3 65.97 37.19 14.10
CA LEU A 3 64.64 37.11 13.47
C LEU A 3 64.24 35.61 13.21
N PHE A 4 62.94 35.28 13.35
CA PHE A 4 62.10 34.21 12.75
C PHE A 4 62.51 32.72 12.87
N LEU A 5 61.77 31.77 13.46
CA LEU A 5 60.33 31.46 13.57
C LEU A 5 59.60 31.30 12.22
N GLY A 6 59.27 30.06 11.81
CA GLY A 6 58.49 29.80 10.60
C GLY A 6 58.25 28.31 10.28
N MET A 7 57.40 27.69 11.09
CA MET A 7 56.70 26.40 10.95
C MET A 7 56.32 26.00 9.50
N VAL A 8 56.84 24.87 9.01
CA VAL A 8 56.39 24.22 7.76
C VAL A 8 55.18 23.35 8.08
N ALA A 9 53.99 23.81 7.69
CA ALA A 9 52.74 23.07 7.80
C ALA A 9 52.52 22.22 6.53
N THR A 10 52.92 20.95 6.56
CA THR A 10 52.52 19.96 5.56
C THR A 10 51.03 19.65 5.70
N SER A 11 50.22 20.26 4.82
CA SER A 11 48.80 19.94 4.67
C SER A 11 48.63 18.57 4.03
N LEU A 12 48.18 17.58 4.81
CA LEU A 12 47.62 16.34 4.29
C LEU A 12 46.24 16.66 3.69
N LEU A 13 46.12 16.65 2.37
CA LEU A 13 44.84 16.58 1.66
C LEU A 13 44.25 15.18 1.90
N SER A 14 43.37 15.06 2.88
CA SER A 14 42.52 13.89 3.07
C SER A 14 41.50 13.83 1.93
N LEU A 15 41.80 13.03 0.92
CA LEU A 15 40.89 12.70 -0.18
C LEU A 15 39.80 11.77 0.37
N SER A 16 38.73 12.36 0.91
CA SER A 16 37.53 11.62 1.31
C SER A 16 36.85 11.09 0.05
N SER A 17 37.17 9.85 -0.32
CA SER A 17 36.40 9.07 -1.28
C SER A 17 34.98 8.90 -0.74
N VAL A 18 34.05 9.72 -1.22
CA VAL A 18 32.61 9.45 -1.06
C VAL A 18 32.35 8.21 -1.90
N GLY A 19 32.51 7.04 -1.27
CA GLY A 19 32.10 5.78 -1.84
C GLY A 19 30.61 5.89 -2.13
N ASN A 20 30.26 5.87 -3.42
CA ASN A 20 28.88 5.73 -3.85
C ASN A 20 28.45 4.31 -3.44
N VAL A 21 27.97 4.17 -2.21
CA VAL A 21 27.38 2.91 -1.74
C VAL A 21 26.13 2.73 -2.60
N ALA A 22 26.23 1.88 -3.62
CA ALA A 22 25.07 1.42 -4.35
C ALA A 22 24.21 0.66 -3.33
N HIS A 23 23.27 1.37 -2.69
CA HIS A 23 22.21 0.73 -1.94
C HIS A 23 21.48 -0.17 -2.92
N ALA A 24 21.43 -1.47 -2.61
CA ALA A 24 20.72 -2.43 -3.44
C ALA A 24 19.26 -1.97 -3.54
N GLU A 25 18.78 -1.78 -4.77
CA GLU A 25 17.39 -1.42 -5.02
C GLU A 25 16.46 -2.51 -4.47
N THR A 26 15.41 -2.11 -3.77
CA THR A 26 14.38 -3.00 -3.27
C THR A 26 13.31 -3.17 -4.32
N LYS A 27 13.11 -4.41 -4.78
CA LYS A 27 12.02 -4.76 -5.70
C LYS A 27 10.93 -5.52 -4.96
N VAL A 28 9.70 -5.05 -5.05
CA VAL A 28 8.53 -5.66 -4.40
C VAL A 28 7.47 -5.96 -5.42
N GLU A 29 6.96 -7.19 -5.43
CA GLU A 29 5.78 -7.56 -6.21
C GLU A 29 4.57 -7.71 -5.28
N ILE A 30 3.52 -6.94 -5.56
CA ILE A 30 2.24 -7.00 -4.86
C ILE A 30 1.25 -7.73 -5.76
N LYS A 31 0.76 -8.89 -5.33
CA LYS A 31 -0.13 -9.76 -6.11
C LYS A 31 -1.58 -9.65 -5.69
N GLY A 32 -2.51 -9.93 -6.61
CA GLY A 32 -3.94 -9.94 -6.29
C GLY A 32 -4.58 -8.56 -6.18
N VAL A 33 -3.89 -7.50 -6.64
CA VAL A 33 -4.43 -6.13 -6.63
C VAL A 33 -5.63 -6.04 -7.56
N HIS A 34 -6.71 -5.35 -7.13
CA HIS A 34 -7.88 -5.19 -7.98
C HIS A 34 -7.64 -4.20 -9.14
N LEU A 35 -7.02 -4.70 -10.20
CA LEU A 35 -6.75 -3.95 -11.44
C LEU A 35 -7.68 -4.47 -12.53
N CYS A 36 -8.91 -3.96 -12.61
CA CYS A 36 -9.88 -4.41 -13.60
C CYS A 36 -9.96 -3.51 -14.84
N CYS A 37 -9.56 -2.24 -14.73
CA CYS A 37 -9.59 -1.28 -15.85
C CYS A 37 -8.43 -0.27 -15.78
N GLY A 38 -8.26 0.52 -16.84
CA GLY A 38 -7.18 1.51 -16.93
C GLY A 38 -7.28 2.66 -15.93
N ALA A 39 -8.46 2.89 -15.33
CA ALA A 39 -8.59 3.88 -14.26
C ALA A 39 -7.89 3.41 -12.97
N CYS A 40 -7.90 2.11 -12.68
CA CYS A 40 -7.20 1.53 -11.53
C CYS A 40 -5.68 1.66 -11.68
N GLU A 41 -5.13 1.38 -12.87
CA GLU A 41 -3.70 1.57 -13.16
C GLU A 41 -3.28 3.04 -12.98
N LYS A 42 -4.11 3.99 -13.44
CA LYS A 42 -3.89 5.43 -13.21
C LYS A 42 -4.02 5.81 -11.72
N GLY A 43 -4.91 5.16 -10.99
CA GLY A 43 -5.06 5.30 -9.55
C GLY A 43 -3.80 4.88 -8.80
N VAL A 44 -3.17 3.76 -9.18
CA VAL A 44 -1.86 3.33 -8.64
C VAL A 44 -0.78 4.37 -8.92
N VAL A 45 -0.68 4.87 -10.17
CA VAL A 45 0.26 5.96 -10.51
C VAL A 45 0.02 7.21 -9.66
N THR A 46 -1.24 7.57 -9.45
CA THR A 46 -1.61 8.76 -8.67
C THR A 46 -1.26 8.59 -7.20
N ALA A 47 -1.50 7.40 -6.62
CA ALA A 47 -1.18 7.09 -5.23
C ALA A 47 0.33 7.20 -4.93
N LEU A 48 1.17 6.89 -5.92
CA LEU A 48 2.63 6.92 -5.78
C LEU A 48 3.26 8.22 -6.28
N LYS A 49 2.46 9.16 -6.78
CA LYS A 49 2.95 10.40 -7.38
C LYS A 49 3.67 11.25 -6.32
N GLY A 50 4.91 11.60 -6.61
CA GLY A 50 5.74 12.45 -5.74
C GLY A 50 6.48 11.70 -4.65
N LEU A 51 6.44 10.37 -4.63
CA LEU A 51 7.34 9.57 -3.79
C LEU A 51 8.71 9.47 -4.48
N ASP A 52 9.71 10.07 -3.85
CA ASP A 52 11.09 10.02 -4.34
C ASP A 52 11.67 8.62 -4.24
N GLY A 53 12.46 8.23 -5.25
CA GLY A 53 13.15 6.95 -5.27
C GLY A 53 12.23 5.74 -5.42
N VAL A 54 11.00 5.92 -5.93
CA VAL A 54 10.05 4.84 -6.21
C VAL A 54 9.60 4.91 -7.66
N SER A 55 9.58 3.76 -8.32
CA SER A 55 8.92 3.55 -9.61
C SER A 55 8.01 2.34 -9.54
N GLN A 56 7.01 2.27 -10.42
CA GLN A 56 6.02 1.20 -10.42
C GLN A 56 5.69 0.71 -11.83
N VAL A 57 5.35 -0.57 -11.94
CA VAL A 57 4.75 -1.18 -13.12
C VAL A 57 3.51 -1.94 -12.68
N SER A 58 2.37 -1.63 -13.29
CA SER A 58 1.12 -2.37 -13.08
C SER A 58 0.91 -3.37 -14.22
N ASP A 59 0.57 -4.62 -13.89
CA ASP A 59 0.11 -5.62 -14.86
C ASP A 59 -1.35 -5.98 -14.55
N ARG A 60 -2.25 -5.44 -15.37
CA ARG A 60 -3.69 -5.67 -15.23
C ARG A 60 -4.12 -7.12 -15.48
N LYS A 61 -3.40 -7.85 -16.34
CA LYS A 61 -3.75 -9.25 -16.65
C LYS A 61 -3.37 -10.15 -15.48
N GLN A 62 -2.19 -9.92 -14.91
CA GLN A 62 -1.68 -10.69 -13.77
C GLN A 62 -2.18 -10.17 -12.41
N LYS A 63 -2.84 -9.00 -12.40
CA LYS A 63 -3.31 -8.32 -11.18
C LYS A 63 -2.16 -8.05 -10.21
N THR A 64 -1.05 -7.53 -10.74
CA THR A 64 0.13 -7.21 -9.95
C THR A 64 0.53 -5.75 -10.06
N VAL A 65 1.15 -5.24 -9.00
CA VAL A 65 1.91 -3.98 -8.99
C VAL A 65 3.31 -4.31 -8.55
N THR A 66 4.30 -4.07 -9.41
CA THR A 66 5.72 -4.20 -9.09
C THR A 66 6.28 -2.83 -8.75
N LEU A 67 6.87 -2.70 -7.56
CA LEU A 67 7.59 -1.52 -7.11
C LEU A 67 9.09 -1.75 -7.24
N THR A 68 9.82 -0.75 -7.74
CA THR A 68 11.28 -0.67 -7.61
C THR A 68 11.58 0.59 -6.81
N ALA A 69 12.22 0.43 -5.66
CA ALA A 69 12.55 1.49 -4.73
C ALA A 69 14.05 1.52 -4.42
N THR A 70 14.56 2.69 -4.02
CA THR A 70 15.99 2.85 -3.66
C THR A 70 16.41 2.11 -2.39
N ASN A 71 15.45 1.76 -1.53
CA ASN A 71 15.64 0.98 -0.30
C ASN A 71 14.29 0.49 0.27
N ASP A 72 14.34 -0.34 1.31
CA ASP A 72 13.17 -0.92 1.98
C ASP A 72 12.25 0.14 2.60
N GLN A 73 12.79 1.26 3.09
CA GLN A 73 11.98 2.33 3.66
C GLN A 73 11.13 3.02 2.57
N ALA A 74 11.73 3.34 1.43
CA ALA A 74 11.02 3.88 0.27
C ALA A 74 9.99 2.87 -0.26
N ALA A 75 10.32 1.57 -0.30
CA ALA A 75 9.39 0.52 -0.66
C ALA A 75 8.19 0.45 0.31
N GLN A 76 8.42 0.50 1.61
CA GLN A 76 7.35 0.49 2.62
C GLN A 76 6.47 1.74 2.53
N THR A 77 7.06 2.92 2.30
CA THR A 77 6.29 4.15 2.07
C THR A 77 5.38 4.02 0.85
N ALA A 78 5.86 3.41 -0.24
CA ALA A 78 5.03 3.14 -1.41
C ALA A 78 3.91 2.13 -1.15
N ILE A 79 4.18 1.05 -0.40
CA ILE A 79 3.18 0.06 0.02
C ILE A 79 2.09 0.74 0.87
N ASP A 80 2.49 1.55 1.84
CA ASP A 80 1.57 2.29 2.71
C ASP A 80 0.71 3.29 1.90
N ALA A 81 1.29 3.96 0.90
CA ALA A 81 0.56 4.87 0.03
C ALA A 81 -0.49 4.14 -0.85
N LEU A 82 -0.17 2.94 -1.35
CA LEU A 82 -1.15 2.13 -2.07
C LEU A 82 -2.31 1.69 -1.19
N ALA A 83 -2.00 1.25 0.05
CA ALA A 83 -3.01 0.90 1.04
C ALA A 83 -3.90 2.10 1.37
N ALA A 84 -3.31 3.28 1.62
CA ALA A 84 -4.04 4.54 1.84
C ALA A 84 -4.87 4.99 0.63
N ALA A 85 -4.56 4.50 -0.57
CA ALA A 85 -5.37 4.74 -1.77
C ALA A 85 -6.44 3.65 -2.01
N GLY A 86 -6.55 2.67 -1.12
CA GLY A 86 -7.56 1.60 -1.14
C GLY A 86 -7.16 0.32 -1.87
N TYR A 87 -5.88 0.14 -2.20
CA TYR A 87 -5.36 -1.05 -2.87
C TYR A 87 -4.78 -2.05 -1.87
N HIS A 88 -5.11 -3.32 -2.04
CA HIS A 88 -4.52 -4.42 -1.26
C HIS A 88 -3.94 -5.49 -2.17
N GLY A 89 -3.09 -6.33 -1.60
CA GLY A 89 -2.55 -7.51 -2.27
C GLY A 89 -1.53 -8.24 -1.39
N ASP A 90 -1.08 -9.38 -1.89
CA ASP A 90 -0.11 -10.23 -1.21
C ASP A 90 1.31 -9.81 -1.55
N ILE A 91 2.15 -9.71 -0.52
CA ILE A 91 3.59 -9.39 -0.65
C ILE A 91 4.37 -10.56 -0.08
N ALA A 92 5.23 -11.17 -0.92
CA ALA A 92 6.15 -12.20 -0.48
C ALA A 92 7.44 -11.55 0.07
N SER A 93 7.36 -11.00 1.28
CA SER A 93 8.49 -10.43 2.02
C SER A 93 8.37 -10.71 3.51
N SER A 94 9.50 -10.87 4.20
CA SER A 94 9.56 -10.98 5.66
C SER A 94 9.68 -9.63 6.36
N THR A 95 10.05 -8.56 5.64
CA THR A 95 10.31 -7.23 6.20
C THR A 95 9.30 -6.18 5.75
N LEU A 96 8.64 -6.40 4.60
CA LEU A 96 7.68 -5.46 4.01
C LEU A 96 6.28 -6.06 4.02
N SER A 97 5.28 -5.25 4.37
CA SER A 97 3.89 -5.73 4.45
C SER A 97 2.89 -4.60 4.34
N ILE A 98 1.67 -4.92 3.92
CA ILE A 98 0.54 -4.00 4.07
C ILE A 98 0.08 -4.06 5.53
N LYS A 99 -0.03 -2.89 6.17
CA LYS A 99 -0.51 -2.77 7.54
C LYS A 99 -1.92 -3.36 7.65
N LYS A 100 -2.11 -4.21 8.66
CA LYS A 100 -3.42 -4.78 8.96
C LYS A 100 -4.29 -3.73 9.64
N GLU A 101 -5.58 -3.76 9.37
CA GLU A 101 -6.55 -2.97 10.12
C GLU A 101 -6.58 -3.43 11.58
N THR A 102 -6.36 -2.51 12.51
CA THR A 102 -6.21 -2.83 13.94
C THR A 102 -7.50 -2.68 14.72
N ASN A 103 -8.48 -1.94 14.20
CA ASN A 103 -9.72 -1.62 14.92
C ASN A 103 -10.86 -2.58 14.58
N VAL A 104 -10.54 -3.76 14.04
CA VAL A 104 -11.55 -4.77 13.67
C VAL A 104 -12.24 -5.28 14.94
N PRO A 105 -13.58 -5.15 15.06
CA PRO A 105 -14.31 -5.69 16.20
C PRO A 105 -14.08 -7.20 16.37
N THR A 106 -14.00 -7.65 17.62
CA THR A 106 -13.84 -9.07 17.92
C THR A 106 -15.20 -9.79 17.88
N GLY A 107 -15.22 -10.97 17.27
CA GLY A 107 -16.41 -11.81 17.20
C GLY A 107 -17.44 -11.36 16.16
N LYS A 108 -18.70 -11.75 16.39
CA LYS A 108 -19.80 -11.44 15.47
C LYS A 108 -20.38 -10.05 15.72
N VAL A 109 -20.70 -9.34 14.64
CA VAL A 109 -21.35 -8.02 14.67
C VAL A 109 -22.63 -8.02 13.86
N LYS A 110 -23.51 -7.05 14.15
CA LYS A 110 -24.74 -6.82 13.39
C LYS A 110 -24.58 -5.81 12.25
N SER A 111 -23.65 -4.89 12.42
CA SER A 111 -23.28 -3.87 11.45
C SER A 111 -21.77 -3.63 11.52
N LEU A 112 -21.18 -3.30 10.38
CA LEU A 112 -19.79 -2.85 10.26
C LEU A 112 -19.72 -1.72 9.23
N ALA A 113 -19.33 -0.53 9.67
CA ALA A 113 -19.06 0.60 8.79
C ALA A 113 -17.59 0.56 8.32
N LEU A 114 -17.39 0.69 7.01
CA LEU A 114 -16.09 0.57 6.36
C LEU A 114 -15.83 1.80 5.48
N THR A 115 -14.55 2.13 5.30
CA THR A 115 -14.07 3.26 4.49
C THR A 115 -12.80 2.88 3.71
N ASN A 116 -12.23 3.85 3.00
CA ASN A 116 -10.96 3.80 2.29
C ASN A 116 -10.94 2.91 1.02
N LEU A 117 -12.09 2.60 0.42
CA LEU A 117 -12.11 1.81 -0.82
C LEU A 117 -11.74 2.62 -2.07
N HIS A 118 -10.90 2.03 -2.92
CA HIS A 118 -10.79 2.46 -4.33
C HIS A 118 -11.94 1.90 -5.18
N ASN A 119 -13.11 2.53 -5.12
CA ASN A 119 -14.34 2.04 -5.77
C ASN A 119 -14.78 2.92 -6.95
N CYS A 120 -13.91 3.14 -7.93
CA CYS A 120 -14.11 4.17 -8.96
C CYS A 120 -15.19 3.85 -10.02
N CYS A 121 -15.62 2.60 -10.16
CA CYS A 121 -16.56 2.19 -11.22
C CYS A 121 -17.53 1.08 -10.78
N LYS A 122 -18.54 0.79 -11.64
CA LYS A 122 -19.57 -0.23 -11.36
C LYS A 122 -18.99 -1.62 -11.16
N SER A 123 -17.98 -2.01 -11.93
CA SER A 123 -17.34 -3.32 -11.80
C SER A 123 -16.62 -3.48 -10.48
N CYS A 124 -15.97 -2.42 -9.97
CA CYS A 124 -15.38 -2.43 -8.63
C CYS A 124 -16.47 -2.62 -7.57
N GLY A 125 -17.55 -1.83 -7.64
CA GLY A 125 -18.67 -1.96 -6.71
C GLY A 125 -19.27 -3.37 -6.69
N ASN A 126 -19.41 -4.01 -7.87
CA ASN A 126 -19.85 -5.39 -7.96
C ASN A 126 -18.87 -6.39 -7.34
N ALA A 127 -17.56 -6.20 -7.53
CA ALA A 127 -16.53 -7.05 -6.94
C ALA A 127 -16.50 -6.93 -5.40
N ILE A 128 -16.62 -5.71 -4.87
CA ILE A 128 -16.73 -5.42 -3.44
C ILE A 128 -17.97 -6.10 -2.86
N GLN A 129 -19.13 -5.94 -3.51
CA GLN A 129 -20.37 -6.62 -3.10
C GLN A 129 -20.23 -8.14 -3.13
N GLY A 130 -19.54 -8.69 -4.14
CA GLY A 130 -19.27 -10.12 -4.26
C GLY A 130 -18.41 -10.64 -3.11
N ALA A 131 -17.32 -9.93 -2.78
CA ALA A 131 -16.47 -10.25 -1.64
C ALA A 131 -17.25 -10.25 -0.32
N VAL A 132 -18.00 -9.18 -0.06
CA VAL A 132 -18.84 -9.04 1.15
C VAL A 132 -19.89 -10.16 1.25
N LYS A 133 -20.59 -10.47 0.15
CA LYS A 133 -21.63 -11.53 0.12
C LYS A 133 -21.06 -12.94 0.28
N SER A 134 -19.76 -13.14 0.08
CA SER A 134 -19.12 -14.44 0.28
C SER A 134 -18.93 -14.81 1.76
N VAL A 135 -19.05 -13.84 2.67
CA VAL A 135 -18.88 -14.04 4.11
C VAL A 135 -20.16 -14.56 4.75
N ALA A 136 -20.04 -15.63 5.51
CA ALA A 136 -21.17 -16.26 6.19
C ALA A 136 -21.82 -15.30 7.20
N GLY A 137 -23.16 -15.27 7.19
CA GLY A 137 -23.96 -14.43 8.08
C GLY A 137 -24.16 -12.99 7.59
N VAL A 138 -23.50 -12.54 6.53
CA VAL A 138 -23.82 -11.25 5.89
C VAL A 138 -25.20 -11.34 5.25
N SER A 139 -26.07 -10.36 5.51
CA SER A 139 -27.42 -10.27 4.95
C SER A 139 -27.64 -9.03 4.08
N GLY A 140 -26.78 -8.00 4.19
CA GLY A 140 -26.91 -6.78 3.41
C GLY A 140 -25.62 -5.96 3.35
N ASN A 141 -25.59 -5.03 2.39
CA ASN A 141 -24.58 -3.97 2.33
C ASN A 141 -25.10 -2.74 1.58
N THR A 142 -24.45 -1.59 1.77
CA THR A 142 -24.80 -0.32 1.13
C THR A 142 -23.82 0.13 0.04
N VAL A 143 -23.00 -0.78 -0.48
CA VAL A 143 -21.96 -0.48 -1.48
C VAL A 143 -22.55 0.18 -2.72
N LYS A 144 -22.06 1.38 -3.04
CA LYS A 144 -22.40 2.11 -4.26
C LYS A 144 -21.13 2.44 -5.03
N PRO A 145 -21.11 2.29 -6.37
CA PRO A 145 -19.97 2.74 -7.17
C PRO A 145 -19.65 4.21 -6.90
N LYS A 146 -18.36 4.55 -6.88
CA LYS A 146 -17.80 5.88 -6.61
C LYS A 146 -17.92 6.37 -5.17
N GLU A 147 -18.40 5.54 -4.26
CA GLU A 147 -18.35 5.79 -2.82
C GLU A 147 -17.22 4.96 -2.19
N ALA A 148 -16.39 5.60 -1.37
CA ALA A 148 -15.34 4.93 -0.60
C ALA A 148 -15.88 4.27 0.68
N ASP A 149 -17.06 4.73 1.13
CA ASP A 149 -17.69 4.34 2.38
C ASP A 149 -18.89 3.44 2.13
N PHE A 150 -19.10 2.48 3.01
CA PHE A 150 -20.29 1.62 3.01
C PHE A 150 -20.47 0.94 4.36
N GLU A 151 -21.62 0.29 4.52
CA GLU A 151 -21.98 -0.49 5.68
C GLU A 151 -22.29 -1.93 5.24
N VAL A 152 -21.91 -2.89 6.09
CA VAL A 152 -22.29 -4.31 5.96
C VAL A 152 -23.17 -4.67 7.15
N THR A 153 -24.28 -5.37 6.90
CA THR A 153 -25.23 -5.80 7.94
C THR A 153 -25.43 -7.31 7.94
N GLY A 154 -25.72 -7.89 9.10
CA GLY A 154 -25.94 -9.34 9.24
C GLY A 154 -25.67 -9.90 10.63
N ASP A 155 -25.18 -11.15 10.70
CA ASP A 155 -24.65 -11.82 11.90
C ASP A 155 -23.32 -12.50 11.53
N PHE A 156 -22.30 -11.70 11.26
CA PHE A 156 -21.06 -12.13 10.64
C PHE A 156 -19.85 -11.75 11.49
N ASN A 157 -18.72 -12.42 11.26
CA ASN A 157 -17.44 -12.06 11.86
C ASN A 157 -16.80 -10.88 11.11
N ALA A 158 -16.52 -9.77 11.80
CA ALA A 158 -15.99 -8.57 11.17
C ALA A 158 -14.63 -8.80 10.47
N ALA A 159 -13.77 -9.65 11.06
CA ALA A 159 -12.48 -9.98 10.47
C ALA A 159 -12.61 -10.74 9.16
N GLU A 160 -13.64 -11.58 9.00
CA GLU A 160 -13.87 -12.30 7.75
C GLU A 160 -14.27 -11.36 6.60
N VAL A 161 -15.03 -10.30 6.90
CA VAL A 161 -15.36 -9.25 5.90
C VAL A 161 -14.12 -8.49 5.47
N VAL A 162 -13.29 -8.05 6.41
CA VAL A 162 -12.02 -7.36 6.10
C VAL A 162 -11.10 -8.27 5.28
N ASN A 163 -10.96 -9.54 5.68
CA ASN A 163 -10.13 -10.51 4.97
C ASN A 163 -10.66 -10.81 3.56
N ALA A 164 -11.97 -10.94 3.38
CA ALA A 164 -12.58 -11.16 2.06
C ALA A 164 -12.34 -9.98 1.11
N LEU A 165 -12.42 -8.75 1.62
CA LEU A 165 -12.14 -7.54 0.84
C LEU A 165 -10.65 -7.44 0.47
N ASN A 166 -9.76 -7.67 1.44
CA ASN A 166 -8.32 -7.72 1.23
C ASN A 166 -7.94 -8.77 0.18
N ALA A 167 -8.50 -9.98 0.27
CA ALA A 167 -8.30 -11.06 -0.70
C ALA A 167 -8.84 -10.73 -2.10
N ALA A 168 -9.86 -9.86 -2.18
CA ALA A 168 -10.37 -9.33 -3.44
C ALA A 168 -9.54 -8.16 -4.01
N GLY A 169 -8.45 -7.78 -3.33
CA GLY A 169 -7.51 -6.74 -3.75
C GLY A 169 -7.87 -5.33 -3.29
N PHE A 170 -8.79 -5.20 -2.32
CA PHE A 170 -9.27 -3.92 -1.79
C PHE A 170 -8.80 -3.72 -0.36
N HIS A 171 -8.13 -2.61 -0.09
CA HIS A 171 -7.79 -2.25 1.28
C HIS A 171 -8.93 -1.45 1.89
N VAL A 172 -9.34 -1.84 3.09
CA VAL A 172 -10.43 -1.19 3.82
C VAL A 172 -10.01 -0.88 5.24
N GLN A 173 -10.63 0.15 5.79
CA GLN A 173 -10.49 0.55 7.18
C GLN A 173 -11.84 0.49 7.88
N ILE A 174 -11.83 0.26 9.20
CA ILE A 174 -13.04 0.45 10.00
C ILE A 174 -13.32 1.94 10.08
N LYS A 175 -14.54 2.36 9.74
CA LYS A 175 -14.94 3.75 9.87
C LYS A 175 -15.04 4.09 11.37
N PRO A 176 -14.36 5.15 11.85
CA PRO A 176 -14.40 5.57 13.26
C PRO A 176 -15.81 5.91 13.76
#